data_AF-A0A8X6YIH7-F1
#
_entry.id   AF-A0A8X6YIH7-F1
#
_cell.length_a   1.000
_cell.length_b   1.000
_cell.length_c   1.000
_cell.angle_alpha   90.00
_cell.angle_beta   90.00
_cell.angle_gamma   90.00
#
_symmetry.space_group_name_H-M   'P 1'
#
loop_
_entity.id
_entity.type
_entity.pdbx_description
1 polymer ?
#
loop_
_entity_poly.entity_id
_entity_poly.type
_entity_poly.pdbx_seq_one_letter_code
_entity_poly.pdbx_strand_id
1 'polypeptide(L)'
;MDSNSKSELWFSPYSDALGDKLSEFISANNLFIINEDCGPVFRATQGTSHIDITVVGSDLLENNLIWCLSENESLSDHVMIE
;
A
#
# COMPACT_ATOMS: atom_id res chain seq x y z
N MET A 1 -5.25 -0.88 -3.97
CA MET A 1 -5.85 -2.23 -3.85
C MET A 1 -5.75 -2.63 -2.39
N ASP A 2 -6.87 -3.01 -1.78
CA ASP A 2 -6.85 -3.63 -0.44
C ASP A 2 -6.32 -5.07 -0.54
N SER A 3 -5.10 -5.31 -0.09
CA SER A 3 -4.45 -6.62 -0.12
C SER A 3 -4.72 -7.46 1.11
N ASN A 4 -5.15 -6.83 2.23
CA ASN A 4 -5.21 -7.45 3.55
C ASN A 4 -3.92 -8.21 3.94
N SER A 5 -2.77 -7.80 3.40
CA SER A 5 -1.47 -8.42 3.62
C SER A 5 -0.45 -7.40 4.12
N LYS A 6 0.57 -7.89 4.84
CA LYS A 6 1.57 -7.03 5.48
C LYS A 6 2.94 -7.29 4.88
N SER A 7 3.60 -6.22 4.44
CA SER A 7 4.99 -6.25 4.03
C SER A 7 5.67 -4.93 4.37
N GLU A 8 6.93 -5.03 4.78
CA GLU A 8 7.80 -3.86 4.94
C GLU A 8 7.98 -3.10 3.61
N LEU A 9 7.73 -3.74 2.45
CA LEU A 9 7.78 -3.08 1.13
C LEU A 9 6.70 -2.00 0.93
N TRP A 10 5.63 -2.02 1.72
CA TRP A 10 4.60 -0.98 1.74
C TRP A 10 4.39 -0.44 3.15
N PHE A 11 5.50 -0.31 3.89
CA PHE A 11 5.59 0.35 5.20
C PHE A 11 4.79 -0.31 6.34
N SER A 12 4.39 -1.58 6.17
CA SER A 12 3.95 -2.36 7.33
C SER A 12 5.12 -2.57 8.31
N PRO A 13 4.91 -2.53 9.63
CA PRO A 13 5.98 -2.77 10.62
C PRO A 13 6.61 -4.17 10.59
N TYR A 14 5.99 -5.11 9.88
CA TYR A 14 6.49 -6.46 9.65
C TYR A 14 5.86 -7.04 8.38
N SER A 15 6.50 -8.09 7.86
CA SER A 15 6.01 -8.89 6.74
C SER A 15 5.30 -10.16 7.23
N ASP A 16 4.18 -10.51 6.59
CA ASP A 16 3.48 -11.77 6.80
C ASP A 16 3.54 -12.68 5.55
N ALA A 17 3.11 -13.93 5.71
CA ALA A 17 3.19 -14.91 4.63
C ALA A 17 2.34 -14.55 3.39
N LEU A 18 1.32 -13.69 3.53
CA LEU A 18 0.55 -13.18 2.39
C LEU A 18 1.31 -12.05 1.69
N GLY A 19 1.97 -11.19 2.46
CA GLY A 19 2.83 -10.13 1.97
C GLY A 19 4.01 -10.68 1.17
N ASP A 20 4.65 -11.73 1.67
CA ASP A 20 5.76 -12.40 0.96
C ASP A 20 5.31 -12.94 -0.39
N LYS A 21 4.20 -13.68 -0.44
CA LYS A 21 3.62 -14.22 -1.68
C LYS A 21 3.22 -13.13 -2.67
N LEU A 22 2.64 -12.03 -2.16
CA LEU A 22 2.23 -10.91 -3.00
C LEU A 22 3.45 -10.17 -3.55
N SER A 23 4.51 -10.02 -2.75
CA SER A 23 5.77 -9.41 -3.16
C SER A 23 6.44 -10.22 -4.27
N GLU A 24 6.46 -11.55 -4.14
CA GLU A 24 6.93 -12.44 -5.21
C GLU A 24 6.10 -12.29 -6.48
N PHE A 25 4.76 -12.24 -6.37
CA PHE A 25 3.89 -12.03 -7.52
C PHE A 25 4.13 -10.68 -8.22
N ILE A 26 4.24 -9.59 -7.45
CA ILE A 26 4.52 -8.24 -7.97
C ILE A 26 5.85 -8.26 -8.74
N SER A 27 6.91 -8.81 -8.14
CA SER A 27 8.22 -8.90 -8.78
C SER A 27 8.20 -9.77 -10.05
N ALA A 28 7.52 -10.92 -10.02
CA ALA A 28 7.44 -11.83 -11.16
C ALA A 28 6.69 -11.24 -12.36
N ASN A 29 5.81 -10.26 -12.14
CA ASN A 29 5.01 -9.61 -13.18
C ASN A 29 5.54 -8.23 -13.58
N ASN A 30 6.76 -7.86 -13.15
CA ASN A 30 7.37 -6.56 -13.43
C ASN A 30 6.46 -5.37 -13.05
N LEU A 31 5.81 -5.51 -11.89
CA LEU A 31 5.02 -4.47 -11.25
C LEU A 31 5.86 -3.82 -10.14
N PHE A 32 5.51 -2.58 -9.82
CA PHE A 32 6.25 -1.76 -8.87
C PHE A 32 5.31 -1.17 -7.84
N ILE A 33 5.68 -1.29 -6.56
CA ILE A 33 4.97 -0.66 -5.45
C ILE A 33 5.36 0.82 -5.42
N ILE A 34 4.38 1.70 -5.34
CA ILE A 34 4.58 3.16 -5.28
C ILE A 34 3.98 3.78 -4.01
N ASN A 35 3.63 2.97 -3.02
CA ASN A 35 3.29 3.47 -1.70
C ASN A 35 4.44 4.35 -1.17
N GLU A 36 4.11 5.35 -0.36
CA GLU A 36 5.07 6.19 0.37
C GLU A 36 4.79 6.11 1.87
N ASP A 37 5.78 6.44 2.70
CA ASP A 37 5.66 6.42 4.16
C ASP A 37 4.87 7.63 4.69
N CYS A 38 3.55 7.61 4.45
CA CYS A 38 2.62 8.64 4.89
C CYS A 38 1.77 8.19 6.10
N GLY A 39 2.10 7.04 6.69
CA GLY A 39 1.37 6.42 7.81
C GLY A 39 0.28 5.42 7.39
N PRO A 40 -0.51 4.92 8.35
CA PRO A 40 -1.42 3.80 8.12
C PRO A 40 -2.61 4.20 7.26
N VAL A 41 -2.84 3.39 6.22
CA VAL A 41 -3.97 3.45 5.27
C VAL A 41 -5.25 2.85 5.84
N PHE A 42 -5.17 2.06 6.92
CA PHE A 42 -6.33 1.55 7.64
C PHE A 42 -6.24 1.92 9.13
N ARG A 43 -7.32 2.49 9.68
CA ARG A 43 -7.40 3.02 11.04
C ARG A 43 -8.75 2.66 11.66
N ALA A 44 -8.76 1.58 12.45
CA ALA A 44 -9.92 1.16 13.21
C ALA A 44 -9.70 1.38 14.71
N THR A 45 -10.78 1.25 15.50
CA THR A 45 -10.70 1.38 16.97
C THR A 45 -9.78 0.35 17.63
N GLN A 46 -9.52 -0.78 16.97
CA GLN A 46 -8.69 -1.87 17.50
C GLN A 46 -7.22 -1.80 17.05
N GLY A 47 -6.88 -0.88 16.14
CA GLY A 47 -5.53 -0.74 15.64
C GLY A 47 -5.47 -0.17 14.23
N THR A 48 -4.24 -0.05 13.74
CA THR A 48 -3.93 0.50 12.42
C THR A 48 -3.12 -0.50 11.59
N SER A 49 -3.20 -0.39 10.27
CA SER A 49 -2.43 -1.25 9.38
C SER A 49 -2.15 -0.62 8.02
N HIS A 50 -1.15 -1.18 7.33
CA HIS A 50 -0.76 -0.83 5.97
C HIS A 50 -1.15 -1.98 5.03
N ILE A 51 -2.44 -2.04 4.67
CA ILE A 51 -3.03 -3.14 3.89
C ILE A 51 -3.54 -2.71 2.52
N ASP A 52 -3.60 -1.40 2.25
CA ASP A 52 -3.85 -0.87 0.92
C ASP A 52 -2.53 -0.60 0.21
N ILE A 53 -2.36 -1.20 -0.97
CA ILE A 53 -1.18 -1.05 -1.81
C ILE A 53 -1.52 -0.46 -3.17
N THR A 54 -0.61 0.35 -3.72
CA THR A 54 -0.68 0.84 -5.09
C THR A 54 0.49 0.25 -5.87
N VAL A 55 0.15 -0.48 -6.94
CA VAL A 55 1.12 -1.08 -7.85
C VAL A 55 0.93 -0.53 -9.26
N VAL A 56 2.03 -0.32 -9.96
CA VAL A 56 2.05 0.20 -11.33
C VAL A 56 2.93 -0.65 -12.24
N GLY A 57 2.69 -0.59 -13.54
CA GLY A 57 3.61 -1.10 -14.54
C GLY A 57 4.83 -0.20 -14.70
N SER A 58 5.90 -0.73 -15.31
CA SER A 58 7.14 0.02 -15.58
C SER A 58 6.95 1.29 -16.40
N ASP A 59 5.91 1.32 -17.23
CA ASP A 59 5.55 2.45 -18.10
C ASP A 59 5.11 3.70 -17.33
N LEU A 60 4.65 3.55 -16.09
CA LEU A 60 4.20 4.66 -15.25
C LEU A 60 5.25 5.16 -14.26
N LEU A 61 6.41 4.50 -14.17
CA LEU A 61 7.48 4.89 -13.24
C LEU A 61 8.11 6.25 -13.58
N GLU A 62 8.13 6.65 -14.84
CA GLU A 62 8.72 7.92 -15.28
C GLU A 62 7.79 9.13 -15.04
N ASN A 63 6.55 8.90 -14.62
CA ASN A 63 5.52 9.95 -14.55
C ASN A 63 5.56 10.82 -13.28
N ASN A 64 6.59 10.68 -12.42
CA ASN A 64 6.69 11.39 -11.14
C ASN A 64 5.38 11.34 -10.33
N LEU A 65 4.81 10.14 -10.20
CA LEU A 65 3.59 9.93 -9.43
C LEU A 65 3.86 10.33 -7.98
N ILE A 66 3.09 11.28 -7.46
CA ILE A 66 3.08 11.62 -6.04
C ILE A 66 2.00 10.75 -5.43
N TRP A 67 2.39 9.86 -4.53
CA TRP A 67 1.47 9.03 -3.76
C TRP A 67 1.31 9.65 -2.38
N CYS A 68 0.07 9.92 -1.96
CA CYS A 68 -0.19 10.40 -0.61
C CYS A 68 -1.52 9.88 -0.06
N LEU A 69 -1.70 10.07 1.24
CA LEU A 69 -3.01 9.91 1.87
C LEU A 69 -3.79 11.19 1.68
N SER A 70 -5.06 11.07 1.33
CA SER A 70 -5.98 12.20 1.28
C SER A 70 -6.15 12.80 2.67
N GLU A 71 -6.20 14.13 2.74
CA GLU A 71 -6.60 14.86 3.95
C GLU A 71 -8.11 14.80 4.18
N ASN A 72 -8.88 14.36 3.18
CA ASN A 72 -10.33 14.27 3.29
C ASN A 72 -10.72 13.10 4.21
N GLU A 73 -11.37 13.43 5.32
CA GLU A 73 -11.94 12.39 6.17
C GLU A 73 -13.10 11.69 5.47
N SER A 74 -13.10 10.37 5.57
CA SER A 74 -14.22 9.53 5.16
C SER A 74 -14.86 8.90 6.40
N LEU A 75 -16.09 8.39 6.27
CA LEU A 75 -16.74 7.60 7.33
C LEU A 75 -16.26 6.14 7.37
N SER A 76 -15.21 5.81 6.60
CA SER A 76 -14.59 4.48 6.57
C SER A 76 -13.35 4.44 7.45
N ASP A 77 -13.04 3.27 7.98
CA ASP A 77 -11.75 3.00 8.63
C ASP A 77 -10.59 3.00 7.62
N HIS A 78 -10.86 2.87 6.32
CA HIS A 78 -9.85 3.07 5.27
C HIS A 78 -9.65 4.55 4.96
N VAL A 79 -8.39 4.95 4.91
CA VAL A 79 -7.94 6.27 4.47
C VAL A 79 -7.85 6.28 2.96
N MET A 80 -8.41 7.32 2.33
CA MET A 80 -8.33 7.47 0.88
C MET A 80 -6.88 7.75 0.45
N ILE A 81 -6.49 7.20 -0.69
CA ILE A 81 -5.19 7.39 -1.33
C ILE A 81 -5.37 8.31 -2.54
N GLU A 82 -4.43 9.22 -2.76
CA GLU A 82 -4.36 10.17 -3.88
C GLU A 82 -3.08 10.00 -4.70
#